data_AF-A0A2A2AIH5-F1
#
_entry.id   AF-A0A2A2AIH5-F1
#
_cell.length_a   1.000
_cell.length_b   1.000
_cell.length_c   1.000
_cell.angle_alpha   90.00
_cell.angle_beta   90.00
_cell.angle_gamma   90.00
#
_symmetry.space_group_name_H-M   'P 1'
#
loop_
_entity.id
_entity.type
_entity.pdbx_description
1 polymer ?
#
loop_
_entity_poly.entity_id
_entity_poly.type
_entity_poly.pdbx_seq_one_letter_code
_entity_poly.pdbx_strand_id
1 'polypeptide(L)'
;MKRPALFTATLALAMALAGATASAAAPGYDTVRLSDIDFSYNAPAEGKACCGALTALGKATNTSDLALEDPVFEVQFFDAQGKLIDAFNDVTYGLKLPPGQDMMVSLSGRARHEAGRYASAQIRLISGAFTEAGSGPQAPAFAQTIWMRLLLNWGPMLLLIGVWLWLVRRSGGSTYSRDLLASVQEQNQLLARQAAALERLADHASARDDARDAQT
;
A
#
# COMPACT_ATOMS: atom_id res chain seq x y z
N MET A 1 -19.44 57.44 -71.26
CA MET A 1 -20.86 57.21 -70.88
C MET A 1 -21.06 55.72 -70.61
N LYS A 2 -21.79 55.39 -69.53
CA LYS A 2 -22.39 54.10 -69.14
C LYS A 2 -21.48 52.95 -68.63
N ARG A 3 -21.45 52.87 -67.29
CA ARG A 3 -21.26 51.71 -66.36
C ARG A 3 -22.39 50.66 -66.53
N PRO A 4 -22.43 49.53 -65.77
CA PRO A 4 -21.36 48.65 -65.27
C PRO A 4 -21.72 47.13 -65.33
N ALA A 5 -20.79 46.36 -64.76
CA ALA A 5 -20.73 44.95 -64.43
C ALA A 5 -21.96 44.23 -63.84
N LEU A 6 -22.00 42.95 -64.22
CA LEU A 6 -22.54 41.73 -63.61
C LEU A 6 -22.84 41.81 -62.10
N PHE A 7 -24.09 41.51 -61.74
CA PHE A 7 -24.52 41.10 -60.41
C PHE A 7 -24.83 39.60 -60.42
N THR A 8 -23.92 38.79 -59.87
CA THR A 8 -24.22 37.43 -59.40
C THR A 8 -24.23 37.48 -57.87
N ALA A 9 -25.43 37.42 -57.27
CA ALA A 9 -25.62 37.42 -55.83
C ALA A 9 -25.40 36.00 -55.27
N THR A 10 -24.27 35.80 -54.61
CA THR A 10 -23.97 34.65 -53.76
C THR A 10 -24.61 34.85 -52.39
N LEU A 11 -25.59 34.00 -52.05
CA LEU A 11 -26.16 33.90 -50.71
C LEU A 11 -25.42 32.80 -49.95
N ALA A 12 -24.52 33.18 -49.03
CA ALA A 12 -23.89 32.26 -48.09
C ALA A 12 -23.96 32.88 -46.69
N LEU A 13 -24.85 32.36 -45.85
CA LEU A 13 -24.86 32.67 -44.42
C LEU A 13 -25.39 31.47 -43.63
N ALA A 14 -24.55 30.47 -43.44
CA ALA A 14 -24.66 29.55 -42.32
C ALA A 14 -23.55 29.93 -41.33
N MET A 15 -23.89 30.76 -40.34
CA MET A 15 -22.99 31.03 -39.22
C MET A 15 -22.81 29.74 -38.42
N ALA A 16 -21.62 29.16 -38.54
CA ALA A 16 -21.15 28.15 -37.60
C ALA A 16 -21.04 28.80 -36.21
N LEU A 17 -21.81 28.31 -35.24
CA LEU A 17 -21.44 28.43 -33.83
C LEU A 17 -20.16 27.61 -33.63
N ALA A 18 -19.01 28.23 -33.88
CA ALA A 18 -17.75 27.76 -33.34
C ALA A 18 -17.76 28.09 -31.85
N GLY A 19 -18.27 27.16 -31.04
CA GLY A 19 -17.99 27.14 -29.61
C GLY A 19 -16.49 27.02 -29.44
N ALA A 20 -15.82 28.13 -29.16
CA ALA A 20 -14.45 28.13 -28.71
C ALA A 20 -14.42 27.44 -27.34
N THR A 21 -14.16 26.14 -27.32
CA THR A 21 -13.72 25.46 -26.10
C THR A 21 -12.35 26.04 -25.78
N ALA A 22 -12.32 27.02 -24.90
CA ALA A 22 -11.10 27.43 -24.23
C ALA A 22 -10.55 26.18 -23.54
N SER A 23 -9.53 25.56 -24.12
CA SER A 23 -8.77 24.52 -23.46
C SER A 23 -8.14 25.19 -22.25
N ALA A 24 -8.67 24.91 -21.05
CA ALA A 24 -8.05 25.36 -19.81
C ALA A 24 -6.59 24.88 -19.83
N ALA A 25 -5.65 25.82 -19.72
CA ALA A 25 -4.25 25.47 -19.61
C ALA A 25 -4.07 24.60 -18.35
N ALA A 26 -3.23 23.57 -18.44
CA ALA A 26 -2.92 22.75 -17.28
C ALA A 26 -2.39 23.64 -16.13
N PRO A 27 -2.74 23.35 -14.86
CA PRO A 27 -2.28 24.12 -13.73
C PRO A 27 -0.75 24.20 -13.68
N GLY A 28 -0.22 25.36 -13.30
CA GLY A 28 1.20 25.51 -12.99
C GLY A 28 1.53 24.90 -11.63
N TYR A 29 2.80 24.57 -11.40
CA TYR A 29 3.27 24.00 -10.12
C TYR A 29 3.15 24.97 -8.93
N ASP A 30 2.97 26.27 -9.19
CA ASP A 30 2.68 27.30 -8.18
C ASP A 30 1.34 27.10 -7.46
N THR A 31 0.45 26.29 -8.05
CA THR A 31 -0.80 25.85 -7.42
C THR A 31 -0.59 24.87 -6.26
N VAL A 32 0.62 24.34 -6.08
CA VAL A 32 0.98 23.52 -4.92
C VAL A 32 1.78 24.37 -3.94
N ARG A 33 1.13 24.79 -2.86
CA ARG A 33 1.74 25.66 -1.83
C ARG A 33 2.53 24.82 -0.85
N LEU A 34 3.78 25.20 -0.63
CA LEU A 34 4.66 24.60 0.36
C LEU A 34 4.80 25.53 1.57
N SER A 35 4.49 25.03 2.77
CA SER A 35 4.56 25.78 4.03
C SER A 35 5.19 24.96 5.15
N ASP A 36 5.43 25.61 6.29
CA ASP A 36 5.88 24.95 7.53
C ASP A 36 7.14 24.10 7.34
N ILE A 37 8.09 24.65 6.56
CA ILE A 37 9.33 23.96 6.22
C ILE A 37 10.27 24.03 7.40
N ASP A 38 10.70 22.86 7.88
CA ASP A 38 11.70 22.71 8.92
C ASP A 38 12.70 21.63 8.53
N PHE A 39 13.90 21.67 9.12
CA PHE A 39 14.90 20.64 8.90
C PHE A 39 15.65 20.25 10.17
N SER A 40 16.12 19.01 10.19
CA SER A 40 16.90 18.44 11.28
C SER A 40 18.17 17.78 10.75
N TYR A 41 19.22 17.84 11.56
CA TYR A 41 20.49 17.16 11.31
C TYR A 41 20.72 16.07 12.36
N ASN A 42 20.88 14.84 11.92
CA ASN A 42 21.18 13.68 12.75
C ASN A 42 22.66 13.34 12.62
N ALA A 43 23.44 13.52 13.69
CA ALA A 43 24.87 13.24 13.68
C ALA A 43 25.18 11.78 13.32
N PRO A 44 26.32 11.51 12.63
CA PRO A 44 26.73 10.14 12.34
C PRO A 44 27.07 9.39 13.62
N ALA A 45 26.90 8.06 13.62
CA ALA A 45 27.33 7.21 14.72
C ALA A 45 28.83 7.35 15.01
N GLU A 46 29.22 7.22 16.28
CA GLU A 46 30.61 7.32 16.72
C GLU A 46 31.54 6.43 15.86
N GLY A 47 32.67 7.01 15.44
CA GLY A 47 33.69 6.30 14.65
C GLY A 47 33.46 6.27 13.14
N LYS A 48 32.40 6.90 12.59
CA LYS A 48 32.24 7.05 11.12
C LYS A 48 32.78 8.40 10.64
N ALA A 49 33.60 8.36 9.58
CA ALA A 49 34.04 9.55 8.86
C ALA A 49 32.86 10.28 8.22
N CYS A 50 32.99 11.60 8.16
CA CYS A 50 31.98 12.64 7.93
C CYS A 50 30.55 12.25 7.54
N CYS A 51 29.69 13.04 8.19
CA CYS A 51 28.43 13.58 7.73
C CYS A 51 27.22 12.71 8.09
N GLY A 52 26.32 13.34 8.85
CA GLY A 52 25.10 12.77 9.35
C GLY A 52 24.00 12.61 8.30
N ALA A 53 22.76 12.46 8.76
CA ALA A 53 21.58 12.49 7.91
C ALA A 53 20.84 13.82 8.08
N LEU A 54 20.41 14.41 6.96
CA LEU A 54 19.49 15.53 6.94
C LEU A 54 18.07 15.01 6.73
N THR A 55 17.11 15.64 7.40
CA THR A 55 15.69 15.40 7.16
C THR A 55 14.97 16.73 7.12
N ALA A 56 14.29 17.01 6.02
CA ALA A 56 13.45 18.19 5.85
C ALA A 56 11.99 17.76 5.81
N LEU A 57 11.17 18.49 6.56
CA LEU A 57 9.74 18.33 6.64
C LEU A 57 9.07 19.58 6.07
N GLY A 58 7.93 19.42 5.43
CA GLY A 58 7.12 20.54 5.01
C GLY A 58 5.73 20.11 4.61
N LYS A 59 4.79 21.04 4.65
CA LYS A 59 3.41 20.81 4.27
C LYS A 59 3.21 21.22 2.81
N ALA A 60 2.63 20.34 1.99
CA ALA A 60 2.24 20.65 0.63
C ALA A 60 0.72 20.67 0.52
N THR A 61 0.16 21.78 0.04
CA THR A 61 -1.27 22.01 -0.17
C THR A 61 -1.56 22.16 -1.65
N ASN A 62 -2.41 21.31 -2.21
CA ASN A 62 -2.85 21.46 -3.60
C ASN A 62 -4.02 22.44 -3.66
N THR A 63 -3.79 23.61 -4.25
CA THR A 63 -4.80 24.65 -4.45
C THR A 63 -5.39 24.65 -5.87
N SER A 64 -4.96 23.72 -6.73
CA SER A 64 -5.58 23.52 -8.05
C SER A 64 -6.90 22.77 -7.95
N ASP A 65 -7.63 22.75 -9.07
CA ASP A 65 -8.84 21.98 -9.31
C ASP A 65 -8.58 20.53 -9.77
N LEU A 66 -7.32 20.19 -10.06
CA LEU A 66 -6.88 18.86 -10.50
C LEU A 66 -6.10 18.14 -9.39
N ALA A 67 -6.10 16.82 -9.43
CA ALA A 67 -5.28 16.03 -8.53
C ALA A 67 -3.83 16.00 -9.03
N LEU A 68 -2.86 16.18 -8.14
CA LEU A 68 -1.45 16.02 -8.46
C LEU A 68 -1.06 14.55 -8.25
N GLU A 69 -0.51 13.92 -9.27
CA GLU A 69 -0.04 12.53 -9.28
C GLU A 69 1.47 12.47 -9.50
N ASP A 70 2.10 11.49 -8.85
CA ASP A 70 3.53 11.22 -8.89
C ASP A 70 4.41 12.48 -8.68
N PRO A 71 4.17 13.27 -7.62
CA PRO A 71 4.95 14.46 -7.37
C PRO A 71 6.40 14.12 -7.02
N VAL A 72 7.30 14.94 -7.56
CA VAL A 72 8.72 14.93 -7.22
C VAL A 72 9.04 16.22 -6.50
N PHE A 73 9.42 16.11 -5.24
CA PHE A 73 9.86 17.23 -4.43
C PHE A 73 11.37 17.27 -4.38
N GLU A 74 11.92 18.48 -4.44
CA GLU A 74 13.33 18.75 -4.20
C GLU A 74 13.46 19.62 -2.96
N VAL A 75 14.31 19.20 -2.04
CA VAL A 75 14.78 20.03 -0.94
C VAL A 75 16.15 20.61 -1.27
N GLN A 76 16.31 21.89 -0.97
CA GLN A 76 17.51 22.66 -1.12
C GLN A 76 17.94 23.20 0.23
N PHE A 77 19.22 23.06 0.56
CA PHE A 77 19.81 23.56 1.79
C PHE A 77 20.82 24.66 1.51
N PHE A 78 20.77 25.71 2.31
CA PHE A 78 21.57 26.90 2.13
C PHE A 78 22.48 27.16 3.33
N ASP A 79 23.62 27.80 3.07
CA ASP A 79 24.47 28.34 4.13
C ASP A 79 23.92 29.67 4.67
N ALA A 80 24.60 30.22 5.68
CA ALA A 80 24.21 31.49 6.31
C ALA A 80 24.26 32.70 5.35
N GLN A 81 24.94 32.57 4.22
CA GLN A 81 25.03 33.59 3.17
C GLN A 81 23.93 33.40 2.10
N GLY A 82 23.07 32.38 2.25
CA GLY A 82 22.02 32.06 1.29
C GLY A 82 22.52 31.35 0.04
N LYS A 83 23.75 30.81 0.04
CA LYS A 83 24.27 30.02 -1.07
C LYS A 83 23.80 28.58 -0.93
N LEU A 84 23.34 28.01 -2.05
CA LEU A 84 22.96 26.60 -2.12
C LEU A 84 24.21 25.73 -1.87
N ILE A 85 24.16 24.87 -0.86
CA ILE A 85 25.27 23.98 -0.47
C ILE A 85 24.92 22.50 -0.61
N ASP A 86 23.64 22.14 -0.56
CA ASP A 86 23.20 20.76 -0.70
C ASP A 86 21.78 20.70 -1.25
N ALA A 87 21.43 19.60 -1.92
CA ALA A 87 20.09 19.38 -2.43
C ALA A 87 19.81 17.87 -2.56
N PHE A 88 18.56 17.49 -2.26
CA PHE A 88 18.05 16.14 -2.46
C PHE A 88 16.72 16.21 -3.19
N ASN A 89 16.47 15.24 -4.04
CA ASN A 89 15.15 14.99 -4.58
C ASN A 89 14.66 13.62 -4.08
N ASP A 90 13.37 13.51 -3.89
CA ASP A 90 12.74 12.23 -3.63
C ASP A 90 11.52 12.08 -4.54
N VAL A 91 11.36 10.87 -5.06
CA VAL A 91 10.27 10.51 -5.97
C VAL A 91 9.32 9.62 -5.19
N THR A 92 8.16 10.17 -4.83
CA THR A 92 7.13 9.36 -4.17
C THR A 92 6.15 8.84 -5.22
N TYR A 93 6.43 7.65 -5.76
CA TYR A 93 5.56 6.97 -6.72
C TYR A 93 4.20 6.61 -6.11
N GLY A 94 3.14 6.75 -6.89
CA GLY A 94 1.78 6.39 -6.50
C GLY A 94 1.14 7.34 -5.48
N LEU A 95 1.82 8.45 -5.14
CA LEU A 95 1.25 9.48 -4.30
C LEU A 95 0.31 10.36 -5.12
N LYS A 96 -0.92 10.51 -4.63
CA LYS A 96 -1.93 11.39 -5.22
C LYS A 96 -2.35 12.42 -4.19
N LEU A 97 -2.26 13.70 -4.55
CA LEU A 97 -2.73 14.84 -3.75
C LEU A 97 -4.00 15.41 -4.36
N PRO A 98 -5.18 15.14 -3.78
CA PRO A 98 -6.44 15.67 -4.31
C PRO A 98 -6.52 17.21 -4.24
N PRO A 99 -7.41 17.83 -5.01
CA PRO A 99 -7.73 19.25 -4.91
C PRO A 99 -8.10 19.67 -3.48
N GLY A 100 -7.55 20.78 -3.01
CA GLY A 100 -7.84 21.35 -1.69
C GLY A 100 -7.32 20.55 -0.51
N GLN A 101 -6.53 19.49 -0.74
CA GLN A 101 -5.95 18.68 0.32
C GLN A 101 -4.51 19.04 0.63
N ASP A 102 -4.12 18.66 1.84
CA ASP A 102 -2.80 18.84 2.41
C ASP A 102 -2.11 17.49 2.56
N MET A 103 -0.80 17.46 2.36
CA MET A 103 0.07 16.34 2.73
C MET A 103 1.32 16.83 3.45
N MET A 104 1.89 15.95 4.28
CA MET A 104 3.22 16.16 4.83
C MET A 104 4.25 15.53 3.90
N VAL A 105 5.27 16.29 3.54
CA VAL A 105 6.41 15.86 2.74
C VAL A 105 7.60 15.71 3.68
N SER A 106 8.26 14.56 3.62
CA SER A 106 9.47 14.27 4.39
C SER A 106 10.56 13.79 3.47
N LEU A 107 11.59 14.61 3.25
CA LEU A 107 12.76 14.24 2.45
C LEU A 107 13.94 13.99 3.37
N SER A 108 14.59 12.83 3.23
CA SER A 108 15.78 12.51 4.02
C SER A 108 16.94 12.12 3.11
N GLY A 109 18.15 12.52 3.48
CA GLY A 109 19.35 12.30 2.69
C GLY A 109 20.60 12.31 3.55
N ARG A 110 21.72 11.84 2.99
CA ARG A 110 23.02 11.97 3.65
C ARG A 110 23.51 13.40 3.50
N ALA A 111 23.88 14.03 4.61
CA ALA A 111 24.53 15.32 4.60
C ALA A 111 25.88 15.22 3.89
N ARG A 112 26.26 16.27 3.14
CA ARG A 112 27.61 16.44 2.58
C ARG A 112 28.52 17.28 3.47
N HIS A 113 27.95 17.98 4.44
CA HIS A 113 28.64 18.89 5.33
C HIS A 113 28.33 18.62 6.81
N GLU A 114 29.08 19.27 7.68
CA GLU A 114 28.81 19.31 9.12
C GLU A 114 27.58 20.18 9.44
N ALA A 115 26.95 19.93 10.59
CA ALA A 115 25.70 20.58 10.98
C ALA A 115 25.76 22.11 10.90
N GLY A 116 26.85 22.72 11.36
CA GLY A 116 27.00 24.18 11.44
C GLY A 116 27.06 24.90 10.08
N ARG A 117 27.15 24.16 8.97
CA ARG A 117 27.17 24.75 7.63
C ARG A 117 25.77 24.99 7.07
N TYR A 118 24.76 24.31 7.59
CA TYR A 118 23.37 24.41 7.15
C TYR A 118 22.63 25.49 7.96
N ALA A 119 22.08 26.49 7.28
CA ALA A 119 21.35 27.60 7.92
C ALA A 119 19.84 27.54 7.64
N SER A 120 19.44 27.12 6.44
CA SER A 120 18.02 27.03 6.06
C SER A 120 17.77 25.94 5.02
N ALA A 121 16.50 25.56 4.91
CA ALA A 121 16.01 24.60 3.92
C ALA A 121 14.81 25.18 3.16
N GLN A 122 14.68 24.81 1.89
CA GLN A 122 13.54 25.12 1.05
C GLN A 122 13.10 23.87 0.31
N ILE A 123 11.81 23.59 0.28
CA ILE A 123 11.24 22.53 -0.55
C ILE A 123 10.59 23.17 -1.77
N ARG A 124 10.71 22.52 -2.92
CA ARG A 124 10.03 22.88 -4.16
C ARG A 124 9.42 21.65 -4.83
N LEU A 125 8.33 21.84 -5.56
CA LEU A 125 7.82 20.86 -6.50
C LEU A 125 8.56 21.02 -7.84
N ILE A 126 9.20 19.97 -8.33
CA ILE A 126 9.95 20.00 -9.61
C ILE A 126 9.23 19.26 -10.74
N SER A 127 8.38 18.29 -10.41
CA SER A 127 7.61 17.52 -11.39
C SER A 127 6.37 16.93 -10.76
N GLY A 128 5.34 16.68 -11.58
CA GLY A 128 4.13 15.94 -11.22
C GLY A 128 3.10 16.08 -12.33
N ALA A 129 2.15 15.15 -12.41
CA ALA A 129 1.08 15.21 -13.40
C ALA A 129 -0.21 15.73 -12.75
N PHE A 130 -0.84 16.75 -13.33
CA PHE A 130 -2.18 17.15 -12.93
C PHE A 130 -3.21 16.38 -13.74
N THR A 131 -4.02 15.58 -13.04
CA THR A 131 -5.07 14.75 -13.65
C THR A 131 -6.41 15.04 -13.02
N GLU A 132 -7.49 14.82 -13.77
CA GLU A 132 -8.83 14.94 -13.20
C GLU A 132 -8.96 13.98 -12.01
N ALA A 133 -9.62 14.45 -10.94
CA ALA A 133 -9.85 13.66 -9.75
C ALA A 133 -10.76 12.46 -10.06
N GLY A 134 -10.18 11.37 -10.58
CA GLY A 134 -10.92 10.17 -10.99
C GLY A 134 -10.36 9.41 -12.19
N SER A 135 -9.39 9.94 -12.92
CA SER A 135 -8.84 9.31 -14.14
C SER A 135 -7.76 8.26 -13.86
N GLY A 136 -8.03 7.29 -12.97
CA GLY A 136 -7.30 6.02 -13.02
C GLY A 136 -7.68 5.26 -14.29
N PRO A 137 -6.90 4.25 -14.74
CA PRO A 137 -7.26 3.44 -15.90
C PRO A 137 -8.67 2.88 -15.69
N GLN A 138 -9.63 3.43 -16.44
CA GLN A 138 -11.00 2.94 -16.42
C GLN A 138 -10.92 1.51 -16.94
N ALA A 139 -11.00 0.55 -16.02
CA ALA A 139 -11.30 -0.82 -16.40
C ALA A 139 -12.53 -0.75 -17.32
N PRO A 140 -12.52 -1.47 -18.47
CA PRO A 140 -13.59 -1.39 -19.45
C PRO A 140 -14.93 -1.55 -18.75
N ALA A 141 -15.97 -0.82 -19.15
CA ALA A 141 -17.25 -0.72 -18.43
C ALA A 141 -17.84 -2.09 -18.01
N PHE A 142 -17.54 -3.15 -18.77
CA PHE A 142 -17.86 -4.54 -18.45
C PHE A 142 -17.23 -5.06 -17.12
N ALA A 143 -16.01 -4.66 -16.79
CA ALA A 143 -15.29 -5.01 -15.57
C ALA A 143 -15.63 -4.10 -14.37
N GLN A 144 -16.49 -3.08 -14.55
CA GLN A 144 -16.93 -2.19 -13.48
C GLN A 144 -18.18 -2.70 -12.73
N THR A 145 -18.84 -3.75 -13.23
CA THR A 145 -19.90 -4.39 -12.47
C THR A 145 -19.28 -5.04 -11.25
N ILE A 146 -19.63 -4.56 -10.04
CA ILE A 146 -19.11 -5.03 -8.74
C ILE A 146 -19.08 -6.57 -8.66
N TRP A 147 -20.12 -7.21 -9.18
CA TRP A 147 -20.25 -8.67 -9.29
C TRP A 147 -19.18 -9.34 -10.16
N MET A 148 -18.76 -8.70 -11.25
CA MET A 148 -17.75 -9.22 -12.18
C MET A 148 -16.35 -9.13 -11.58
N ARG A 149 -16.02 -8.02 -10.89
CA ARG A 149 -14.78 -7.86 -10.10
C ARG A 149 -14.70 -8.88 -8.98
N LEU A 150 -15.82 -9.11 -8.28
CA LEU A 150 -15.92 -10.10 -7.23
C LEU A 150 -15.71 -11.51 -7.80
N LEU A 151 -16.33 -11.86 -8.93
CA LEU A 151 -16.15 -13.15 -9.60
C LEU A 151 -14.73 -13.35 -10.14
N LEU A 152 -14.07 -12.32 -10.66
CA LEU A 152 -12.69 -12.45 -11.16
C LEU A 152 -11.69 -12.68 -10.02
N ASN A 153 -11.87 -11.97 -8.90
CA ASN A 153 -10.96 -12.04 -7.77
C ASN A 153 -11.19 -13.28 -6.90
N TRP A 154 -12.45 -13.68 -6.71
CA TRP A 154 -12.82 -14.84 -5.89
C TRP A 154 -13.01 -16.12 -6.70
N GLY A 155 -13.12 -16.02 -8.03
CA GLY A 155 -13.28 -17.16 -8.94
C GLY A 155 -12.22 -18.25 -8.75
N PRO A 156 -10.91 -17.93 -8.70
CA PRO A 156 -9.87 -18.92 -8.46
C PRO A 156 -10.06 -19.68 -7.14
N MET A 157 -10.48 -18.97 -6.08
CA MET A 157 -10.70 -19.56 -4.75
C MET A 157 -11.96 -20.43 -4.70
N LEU A 158 -13.05 -19.97 -5.33
CA LEU A 158 -14.30 -20.72 -5.43
C LEU A 158 -14.15 -21.97 -6.30
N LEU A 159 -13.33 -21.93 -7.35
CA LEU A 159 -13.04 -23.08 -8.19
C LEU A 159 -12.28 -24.16 -7.40
N LEU A 160 -11.27 -23.76 -6.62
CA LEU A 160 -10.56 -24.67 -5.71
C LEU A 160 -11.51 -25.35 -4.72
N ILE A 161 -12.41 -24.58 -4.09
CA ILE A 161 -13.41 -25.11 -3.15
C ILE A 161 -14.38 -26.06 -3.86
N GLY A 162 -14.85 -25.69 -5.06
CA GLY A 162 -15.76 -26.52 -5.85
C GLY A 162 -15.14 -27.86 -6.26
N VAL A 163 -13.89 -27.85 -6.72
CA VAL A 163 -13.13 -29.07 -7.07
C VAL A 163 -12.90 -29.93 -5.82
N TRP A 164 -12.59 -29.32 -4.69
CA TRP A 164 -12.39 -30.03 -3.43
C TRP A 164 -13.67 -30.72 -2.94
N LEU A 165 -14.81 -30.00 -2.93
CA LEU A 165 -16.10 -30.57 -2.56
C LEU A 165 -16.53 -31.69 -3.53
N TRP A 166 -16.25 -31.52 -4.82
CA TRP A 166 -16.49 -32.56 -5.82
C TRP A 166 -15.63 -33.82 -5.55
N LEU A 167 -14.35 -33.63 -5.20
CA LEU A 167 -13.44 -34.72 -4.85
C LEU A 167 -13.88 -35.45 -3.58
N VAL A 168 -14.30 -34.71 -2.53
CA VAL A 168 -14.82 -35.29 -1.27
C VAL A 168 -16.12 -36.07 -1.51
N ARG A 169 -17.02 -35.54 -2.34
CA ARG A 169 -18.26 -36.23 -2.70
C ARG A 169 -17.99 -37.46 -3.57
N ARG A 170 -17.00 -37.39 -4.47
CA ARG A 170 -16.62 -38.50 -5.35
C ARG A 170 -15.82 -39.59 -4.64
N SER A 171 -15.04 -39.23 -3.61
CA SER A 171 -14.24 -40.16 -2.82
C SER A 171 -15.04 -40.91 -1.76
N GLY A 172 -16.36 -40.73 -1.68
CA GLY A 172 -17.25 -41.63 -0.94
C GLY A 172 -16.86 -41.75 0.53
N GLY A 173 -17.04 -40.68 1.30
CA GLY A 173 -17.16 -40.71 2.77
C GLY A 173 -16.16 -41.61 3.49
N SER A 174 -14.92 -41.11 3.68
CA SER A 174 -13.91 -41.54 4.65
C SER A 174 -14.35 -42.62 5.65
N THR A 175 -14.29 -43.88 5.22
CA THR A 175 -14.31 -45.07 6.09
C THR A 175 -13.18 -45.03 7.11
N TYR A 176 -12.11 -44.29 6.80
CA TYR A 176 -10.96 -44.04 7.68
C TYR A 176 -11.37 -43.49 9.06
N SER A 177 -12.37 -42.62 9.12
CA SER A 177 -12.85 -42.06 10.40
C SER A 177 -13.52 -43.10 11.31
N ARG A 178 -14.19 -44.10 10.74
CA ARG A 178 -14.84 -45.18 11.50
C ARG A 178 -13.82 -46.20 12.01
N ASP A 179 -12.83 -46.55 11.18
CA ASP A 179 -11.77 -47.49 11.56
C ASP A 179 -10.85 -46.91 12.66
N LEU A 180 -10.64 -45.59 12.65
CA LEU A 180 -9.87 -44.90 13.68
C LEU A 180 -10.59 -44.90 15.04
N LEU A 181 -11.91 -44.69 15.05
CA LEU A 181 -12.72 -44.81 16.27
C LEU A 181 -12.71 -46.23 16.84
N ALA A 182 -12.79 -47.25 15.98
CA ALA A 182 -12.71 -48.65 16.39
C ALA A 182 -11.35 -48.98 17.01
N SER A 183 -10.24 -48.56 16.39
CA SER A 183 -8.89 -48.80 16.91
C SER A 183 -8.61 -48.08 18.24
N VAL A 184 -9.13 -46.87 18.45
CA VAL A 184 -9.01 -46.15 19.73
C VAL A 184 -9.82 -46.85 20.83
N GLN A 185 -10.99 -47.40 20.52
CA GLN A 185 -11.77 -48.18 21.47
C GLN A 185 -11.03 -49.46 21.88
N GLU A 186 -10.38 -50.15 20.94
CA GLU A 186 -9.56 -51.33 21.25
C GLU A 186 -8.35 -50.98 22.13
N GLN A 187 -7.66 -49.86 21.86
CA GLN A 187 -6.53 -49.41 22.68
C GLN A 187 -6.96 -49.07 24.11
N ASN A 188 -8.10 -48.39 24.30
CA ASN A 188 -8.60 -48.08 25.63
C ASN A 188 -8.92 -49.33 26.46
N GLN A 189 -9.45 -50.38 25.81
CA GLN A 189 -9.70 -51.66 26.50
C GLN A 189 -8.40 -52.36 26.92
N LEU A 190 -7.37 -52.32 26.08
CA LEU A 190 -6.06 -52.86 26.44
C LEU A 190 -5.40 -52.06 27.57
N LEU A 191 -5.51 -50.73 27.54
CA LEU A 191 -4.99 -49.84 28.58
C LEU A 191 -5.68 -50.12 29.93
N ALA A 192 -7.00 -50.29 29.94
CA ALA A 192 -7.75 -50.63 31.14
C ALA A 192 -7.32 -51.98 31.74
N ARG A 193 -7.01 -52.97 30.89
CA ARG A 193 -6.49 -54.27 31.36
C ARG A 193 -5.08 -54.15 31.94
N GLN A 194 -4.23 -53.33 31.33
CA GLN A 194 -2.89 -53.05 31.86
C GLN A 194 -2.95 -52.32 33.19
N ALA A 195 -3.82 -51.32 33.33
CA ALA A 195 -4.05 -50.61 34.59
C ALA A 195 -4.52 -51.58 35.69
N ALA A 196 -5.53 -52.41 35.41
CA ALA A 196 -6.02 -53.40 36.38
C ALA A 196 -5.00 -54.51 36.71
N ALA A 197 -4.05 -54.80 35.82
CA ALA A 197 -2.96 -55.73 36.11
C ALA A 197 -1.88 -55.07 36.98
N LEU A 198 -1.57 -53.80 36.73
CA LEU A 198 -0.64 -53.00 37.54
C LEU A 198 -1.19 -52.77 38.95
N GLU A 199 -2.47 -52.47 39.09
CA GLU A 199 -3.14 -52.35 40.40
C GLU A 199 -3.01 -53.64 41.20
N ARG A 200 -3.28 -54.81 40.59
CA ARG A 200 -3.10 -56.10 41.28
C ARG A 200 -1.65 -56.37 41.67
N LEU A 201 -0.69 -56.00 40.82
CA LEU A 201 0.73 -56.14 41.15
C LEU A 201 1.14 -55.21 42.31
N ALA A 202 0.59 -53.99 42.35
CA ALA A 202 0.80 -53.06 43.45
C ALA A 202 0.19 -53.59 44.76
N ASP A 203 -1.05 -54.10 44.72
CA ASP A 203 -1.72 -54.70 45.89
C ASP A 203 -0.97 -55.94 46.42
N HIS A 204 -0.42 -56.76 45.52
CA HIS A 204 0.42 -57.90 45.91
C HIS A 204 1.78 -57.48 46.46
N ALA A 205 2.32 -56.35 46.03
CA ALA A 205 3.57 -55.81 46.55
C ALA A 205 3.38 -55.22 47.95
N SER A 206 2.36 -54.39 48.16
CA SER A 206 2.03 -53.82 49.47
C SER A 206 1.70 -54.92 50.50
N ALA A 207 0.90 -55.92 50.12
CA ALA A 207 0.59 -57.05 51.00
C ALA A 207 1.83 -57.89 51.37
N ARG A 208 2.85 -57.94 50.49
CA ARG A 208 4.13 -58.61 50.78
C ARG A 208 4.99 -57.81 51.76
N ASP A 209 5.00 -56.49 51.65
CA ASP A 209 5.74 -55.63 52.57
C ASP A 209 5.09 -55.62 53.96
N ASP A 210 3.76 -55.53 54.06
CA ASP A 210 3.03 -55.63 55.34
C ASP A 210 3.25 -56.98 56.05
N ALA A 211 3.28 -58.08 55.29
CA ALA A 211 3.57 -59.42 55.83
C ALA A 211 5.01 -59.58 56.32
N ARG A 212 5.96 -58.80 55.76
CA ARG A 212 7.36 -58.80 56.16
C ARG A 212 7.58 -58.00 57.45
N ASP A 213 6.90 -56.86 57.58
CA ASP A 213 6.99 -56.01 58.77
C ASP A 213 6.29 -56.65 59.99
N ALA A 214 5.27 -57.50 59.78
CA ALA A 214 4.62 -58.26 60.85
C ALA A 214 5.48 -59.42 61.42
N GLN A 215 6.63 -59.75 60.81
CA GLN A 215 7.54 -60.82 61.26
C GLN A 215 8.79 -60.30 62.00
N THR A 216 8.94 -58.98 62.16
CA THR A 216 9.99 -58.33 62.97
C THR A 216 9.44 -57.79 64.27
#